data_AF-A0A954BJW2-F1
#
_entry.id   AF-A0A954BJW2-F1
#
_cell.length_a   1.000
_cell.length_b   1.000
_cell.length_c   1.000
_cell.angle_alpha   90.00
_cell.angle_beta   90.00
_cell.angle_gamma   90.00
#
_symmetry.space_group_name_H-M   'P 1'
#
loop_
_entity.id
_entity.type
_entity.pdbx_description
1 polymer ?
#
loop_
_entity_poly.entity_id
_entity_poly.type
_entity_poly.pdbx_seq_one_letter_code
_entity_poly.pdbx_strand_id
1 'polypeptide(L)' 'MSEAPSLPERLITLVLQAKPLIFAFGFLAPLIAQSLRALNVPLPEGLSPMIVGLVVAGIWGGIAQWTGRWI' A
#
# COMPACT_ATOMS: atom_id res chain seq x y z
N MET A 1 32.02 20.33 5.34
CA MET A 1 31.66 19.00 5.87
C MET A 1 30.17 19.02 6.14
N SER A 2 29.38 18.21 5.44
CA SER A 2 27.94 18.09 5.73
C SER A 2 27.78 17.14 6.93
N GLU A 3 27.14 17.58 8.01
CA GLU A 3 26.84 16.70 9.14
C GLU A 3 25.92 15.55 8.71
N ALA A 4 26.09 14.37 9.33
CA ALA A 4 25.22 13.23 9.06
C ALA A 4 23.81 13.51 9.61
N PRO A 5 22.74 13.08 8.92
CA PRO A 5 21.39 13.35 9.36
C PRO A 5 21.10 12.70 10.72
N SER A 6 20.38 13.43 11.55
CA SER A 6 19.93 13.01 12.89
C SER A 6 18.96 11.82 12.81
N LEU A 7 18.80 11.07 13.90
CA LEU A 7 17.90 9.91 13.93
C LEU A 7 16.46 10.23 13.49
N PRO A 8 15.83 11.35 13.93
CA PRO A 8 14.49 11.70 13.47
C PRO A 8 14.41 11.93 11.95
N GLU A 9 15.40 12.62 11.37
CA GLU A 9 15.44 12.89 9.93
C GLU A 9 15.57 11.61 9.11
N ARG A 10 16.36 10.63 9.59
CA ARG A 10 16.49 9.32 8.95
C ARG A 10 15.17 8.56 8.97
N LEU A 11 14.46 8.57 10.10
CA LEU A 11 13.15 7.91 10.23
C LEU A 11 12.11 8.52 9.30
N ILE A 12 12.02 9.85 9.27
CA ILE A 12 11.11 10.57 8.36
C ILE A 12 11.42 10.22 6.92
N THR A 13 12.70 10.26 6.53
CA THR A 13 13.14 9.94 5.17
C THR A 13 12.77 8.50 4.79
N LEU A 14 12.95 7.54 5.71
CA LEU A 14 12.66 6.14 5.49
C LEU A 14 11.15 5.90 5.27
N VAL A 15 10.29 6.57 6.05
CA VAL A 15 8.84 6.55 5.83
C VAL A 15 8.48 7.17 4.47
N LEU A 16 9.07 8.32 4.13
CA LEU A 16 8.82 9.00 2.85
C LEU A 16 9.35 8.20 1.65
N GLN A 17 10.34 7.32 1.82
CA GLN A 17 10.78 6.43 0.76
C GLN A 17 9.73 5.36 0.42
N ALA A 18 8.90 4.97 1.39
CA ALA A 18 7.83 3.98 1.22
C ALA A 18 6.50 4.57 0.72
N LYS A 19 6.52 5.75 0.06
CA LYS A 19 5.34 6.48 -0.43
C LYS A 19 4.31 5.57 -1.17
N PRO A 20 4.71 4.79 -2.20
CA PRO A 20 3.81 3.85 -2.87
C PRO A 20 3.14 2.83 -1.93
N LEU A 21 3.88 2.26 -0.99
CA LEU A 21 3.34 1.29 -0.04
C LEU A 21 2.37 1.92 0.97
N ILE A 22 2.67 3.14 1.44
CA ILE A 22 1.77 3.89 2.32
C ILE A 22 0.43 4.14 1.61
N PHE A 23 0.47 4.55 0.34
CA PHE A 23 -0.75 4.71 -0.46
C PHE A 23 -1.47 3.37 -0.69
N ALA A 24 -0.73 2.31 -1.01
CA ALA A 24 -1.29 0.99 -1.25
C ALA A 24 -2.09 0.46 -0.05
N PHE A 25 -1.48 0.45 1.14
CA PHE A 25 -2.13 -0.09 2.33
C PHE A 25 -3.07 0.90 3.01
N GLY A 26 -2.73 2.20 3.03
CA GLY A 26 -3.53 3.23 3.67
C GLY A 26 -4.79 3.62 2.89
N PHE A 27 -4.79 3.46 1.56
CA PHE A 27 -5.89 3.90 0.71
C PHE A 27 -6.39 2.82 -0.26
N LEU A 28 -5.51 2.22 -1.06
CA LEU A 28 -5.91 1.31 -2.14
C LEU A 28 -6.54 0.01 -1.62
N ALA A 29 -5.97 -0.62 -0.59
CA ALA A 29 -6.54 -1.83 0.02
C ALA A 29 -7.95 -1.59 0.59
N PRO A 30 -8.20 -0.57 1.44
CA PRO A 30 -9.54 -0.21 1.88
C PRO A 30 -10.49 0.09 0.73
N LEU A 31 -10.04 0.81 -0.30
CA LEU A 31 -10.84 1.15 -1.47
C LEU A 31 -11.30 -0.13 -2.20
N ILE A 32 -10.38 -1.04 -2.52
CA ILE A 32 -10.72 -2.32 -3.17
C ILE A 32 -11.72 -3.11 -2.32
N ALA A 33 -11.48 -3.22 -1.01
CA ALA A 33 -12.37 -3.94 -0.10
C ALA A 33 -13.77 -3.31 -0.01
N GLN A 34 -13.86 -1.97 -0.10
CA GLN A 34 -15.14 -1.25 -0.15
C GLN A 34 -15.83 -1.43 -1.50
N SER A 35 -15.10 -1.36 -2.61
CA SER A 35 -15.63 -1.60 -3.95
C SER A 35 -16.19 -3.01 -4.11
N LEU A 36 -15.49 -4.04 -3.63
CA LEU A 36 -15.97 -5.43 -3.65
C LEU A 36 -17.31 -5.58 -2.91
N ARG A 37 -17.45 -4.93 -1.75
CA ARG A 37 -18.70 -4.91 -0.97
C ARG A 37 -19.80 -4.14 -1.69
N ALA A 38 -19.51 -2.94 -2.20
CA ALA A 38 -20.48 -2.08 -2.88
C ALA A 38 -21.03 -2.72 -4.16
N LEU A 39 -20.20 -3.48 -4.86
CA LEU A 39 -20.56 -4.19 -6.10
C LEU A 39 -21.15 -5.58 -5.84
N ASN A 40 -21.30 -6.00 -4.59
CA ASN A 40 -21.74 -7.35 -4.20
C ASN A 40 -20.96 -8.47 -4.93
N VAL A 41 -19.63 -8.29 -5.06
CA VAL A 41 -18.78 -9.28 -5.74
C VAL A 41 -18.80 -10.58 -4.93
N PRO A 42 -19.20 -11.72 -5.52
CA PRO A 42 -19.15 -12.99 -4.83
C PRO A 42 -17.69 -13.39 -4.59
N LEU A 43 -17.35 -13.66 -3.33
CA LEU A 43 -16.04 -14.17 -2.94
C LEU A 43 -16.18 -15.60 -2.42
N PRO A 44 -15.14 -16.44 -2.56
CA PRO A 44 -15.10 -17.76 -1.94
C PRO A 44 -15.37 -17.70 -0.44
N GLU A 45 -16.01 -18.75 0.10
CA GLU A 45 -16.27 -18.83 1.53
C GLU A 45 -14.97 -18.69 2.35
N GLY A 46 -15.03 -17.88 3.40
CA GLY A 46 -13.88 -17.56 4.24
C GLY A 46 -12.95 -16.46 3.70
N LEU A 47 -13.12 -16.00 2.45
CA LEU A 47 -12.30 -14.92 1.89
C LEU A 47 -12.96 -13.55 2.13
N SER A 48 -12.38 -12.76 3.04
CA SER A 48 -12.88 -11.41 3.29
C SER A 48 -12.46 -10.43 2.18
N PRO A 49 -13.30 -9.42 1.84
CA PRO A 49 -12.93 -8.35 0.91
C PRO A 49 -11.64 -7.61 1.30
N MET A 50 -11.35 -7.52 2.61
CA MET A 50 -10.14 -6.90 3.11
C MET A 50 -8.89 -7.71 2.75
N ILE A 51 -8.93 -9.04 2.85
CA ILE A 51 -7.81 -9.91 2.43
C ILE A 51 -7.53 -9.70 0.94
N VAL A 52 -8.58 -9.66 0.11
CA VAL A 52 -8.43 -9.39 -1.33
C VAL A 52 -7.80 -8.02 -1.55
N GLY A 53 -8.32 -6.98 -0.89
CA GLY A 53 -7.78 -5.62 -0.98
C GLY A 53 -6.30 -5.53 -0.58
N LEU A 54 -5.91 -6.17 0.52
CA LEU A 54 -4.53 -6.21 1.00
C LEU A 54 -3.59 -6.93 0.03
N VAL A 55 -4.02 -8.06 -0.53
CA VAL A 55 -3.21 -8.83 -1.49
C VAL A 55 -3.02 -8.03 -2.79
N VAL A 56 -4.11 -7.52 -3.36
CA VAL A 56 -4.05 -6.78 -4.62
C VAL A 56 -3.25 -5.49 -4.46
N ALA A 57 -3.53 -4.71 -3.42
CA ALA A 57 -2.79 -3.48 -3.16
C ALA A 57 -1.33 -3.75 -2.76
N GLY A 58 -1.06 -4.80 -2.00
CA GLY A 58 0.30 -5.17 -1.61
C GLY A 58 1.17 -5.57 -2.80
N ILE A 59 0.62 -6.37 -3.73
CA ILE A 59 1.31 -6.74 -4.97
C ILE A 59 1.53 -5.50 -5.85
N TRP A 60 0.48 -4.74 -6.14
CA TRP A 60 0.57 -3.58 -7.03
C TRP A 60 1.45 -2.47 -6.43
N GLY A 61 1.25 -2.18 -5.15
CA GLY A 61 2.05 -1.22 -4.39
C GLY A 61 3.52 -1.64 -4.28
N GLY A 62 3.80 -2.93 -4.12
CA GLY A 62 5.15 -3.47 -4.15
C GLY A 62 5.83 -3.27 -5.50
N ILE A 63 5.12 -3.55 -6.60
CA ILE A 63 5.59 -3.28 -7.96
C ILE A 63 5.85 -1.77 -8.15
N ALA A 64 4.95 -0.92 -7.68
CA ALA A 64 5.10 0.53 -7.77
C ALA A 64 6.27 1.07 -6.92
N GLN A 65 6.49 0.49 -5.75
CA GLN A 65 7.62 0.79 -4.89
C GLN A 65 8.96 0.43 -5.56
N TRP A 66 9.01 -0.72 -6.25
CA TRP A 66 10.22 -1.20 -6.92
C TRP A 66 10.52 -0.43 -8.21
N THR A 67 9.50 -0.18 -9.03
CA THR A 67 9.66 0.40 -10.37
C THR A 67 9.57 1.92 -10.37
N GLY A 68 9.09 2.54 -9.28
CA GLY A 68 8.83 3.97 -9.18
C GLY A 68 7.61 4.44 -9.99
N ARG A 69 6.81 3.53 -10.55
CA ARG A 69 5.63 3.84 -11.39
C ARG A 69 4.49 2.87 -11.14
N TRP A 70 3.25 3.33 -11.33
CA TRP A 70 2.07 2.50 -11.16
C TRP A 70 1.64 1.76 -12.43
N ILE A 71 2.10 2.22 -13.59
CA ILE A 71 1.81 1.71 -14.94
C ILE A 71 3.12 1.73 -15.74
#